data_AF-A0A8T7L4A1-F1
#
_entry.id   AF-A0A8T7L4A1-F1
#
_cell.length_a   1.000
_cell.length_b   1.000
_cell.length_c   1.000
_cell.angle_alpha   90.00
_cell.angle_beta   90.00
_cell.angle_gamma   90.00
#
_symmetry.space_group_name_H-M   'P 1'
#
loop_
_entity.id
_entity.type
_entity.pdbx_description
1 polymer ?
#
loop_
_entity_poly.entity_id
_entity_poly.type
_entity_poly.pdbx_seq_one_letter_code
_entity_poly.pdbx_strand_id
1 'polypeptide(L)'
;MQANERFRLVVRRGPQPNQVYELNKDIITLGRDITNDITINDPEVSRHHMRLTRGAGGFTLEDLGSTNGTFVNAQRLTGAKPLNNGDMIGLGETVTLGYELVRTQAAPAPSAEVGPEMAPTSSSPAARAPQPPAQQPSPFGYAPAPEPVYTPPQAPPGPGYDYDPYAMREEEPRSAARWLLIGCAGISLLCCCGTLVGAFLVDQLCLWSRIPIVWDILQALGYSATCG
;
A
#
# COMPACT_ATOMS: atom_id res chain seq x y z
N MET A 1 -34.55 -6.84 5.78
CA MET A 1 -33.83 -5.95 4.84
C MET A 1 -32.35 -6.31 4.95
N GLN A 2 -31.79 -7.06 3.99
CA GLN A 2 -30.37 -7.43 4.05
C GLN A 2 -29.56 -6.29 3.43
N ALA A 3 -28.66 -5.70 4.21
CA ALA A 3 -27.68 -4.74 3.69
C ALA A 3 -26.77 -5.49 2.70
N ASN A 4 -26.59 -4.94 1.49
CA ASN A 4 -25.64 -5.51 0.54
C ASN A 4 -24.25 -4.99 0.90
N GLU A 5 -23.46 -5.85 1.55
CA GLU A 5 -22.07 -5.58 1.91
C GLU A 5 -21.15 -6.02 0.76
N ARG A 6 -20.38 -5.08 0.21
CA ARG A 6 -19.38 -5.34 -0.83
C ARG A 6 -18.01 -4.96 -0.32
N PHE A 7 -17.03 -5.82 -0.57
CA PHE A 7 -15.64 -5.57 -0.22
C PHE A 7 -14.86 -5.23 -1.47
N ARG A 8 -13.96 -4.25 -1.37
CA ARG A 8 -13.11 -3.84 -2.50
C ARG A 8 -11.72 -3.47 -2.03
N LEU A 9 -10.76 -3.59 -2.95
CA LEU A 9 -9.44 -2.99 -2.83
C LEU A 9 -9.35 -1.77 -3.72
N VAL A 10 -8.80 -0.69 -3.21
CA VAL A 10 -8.55 0.55 -3.94
C VAL A 10 -7.06 0.82 -3.98
N VAL A 11 -6.48 0.95 -5.17
CA VAL A 11 -5.06 1.29 -5.30
C VAL A 11 -4.85 2.74 -4.86
N ARG A 12 -4.18 2.94 -3.72
CA ARG A 12 -3.81 4.27 -3.21
C ARG A 12 -2.50 4.76 -3.82
N ARG A 13 -1.56 3.84 -4.02
CA ARG A 13 -0.25 4.10 -4.63
C ARG A 13 0.14 2.88 -5.46
N GLY A 14 0.72 3.09 -6.64
CA GLY A 14 1.15 2.02 -7.53
C GLY A 14 1.00 2.40 -9.02
N PRO A 15 1.10 1.42 -9.93
CA PRO A 15 1.08 1.66 -11.38
C PRO A 15 -0.27 2.19 -11.89
N GLN A 16 -1.36 1.88 -11.20
CA GLN A 16 -2.72 2.31 -11.56
C GLN A 16 -3.45 2.92 -10.34
N PRO A 17 -3.18 4.18 -9.96
CA PRO A 17 -3.84 4.83 -8.84
C PRO A 17 -5.36 4.93 -9.03
N ASN A 18 -6.11 4.82 -7.94
CA ASN A 18 -7.58 4.82 -7.88
C ASN A 18 -8.27 3.64 -8.60
N GLN A 19 -7.52 2.69 -9.14
CA GLN A 19 -8.10 1.45 -9.64
C GLN A 19 -8.80 0.70 -8.50
N VAL A 20 -10.00 0.21 -8.76
CA VAL A 20 -10.82 -0.52 -7.80
C VAL A 20 -10.95 -1.97 -8.24
N TYR A 21 -10.76 -2.90 -7.30
CA TYR A 21 -10.97 -4.33 -7.49
C TYR A 21 -12.04 -4.81 -6.52
N GLU A 22 -13.16 -5.29 -7.04
CA GLU A 22 -14.23 -5.87 -6.24
C GLU A 22 -13.84 -7.29 -5.79
N LEU A 23 -14.01 -7.58 -4.50
CA LEU A 23 -13.67 -8.86 -3.91
C LEU A 23 -14.92 -9.76 -3.87
N ASN A 24 -15.16 -10.46 -4.98
CA ASN A 24 -16.37 -11.25 -5.22
C ASN A 24 -16.18 -12.77 -5.18
N LYS A 25 -14.96 -13.26 -4.88
CA LYS A 25 -14.64 -14.68 -4.74
C LYS A 25 -14.27 -15.04 -3.31
N ASP A 26 -14.35 -16.32 -2.98
CA ASP A 26 -13.94 -16.83 -1.67
C ASP A 26 -12.42 -16.83 -1.50
N ILE A 27 -11.68 -17.07 -2.57
CA ILE A 27 -10.22 -16.99 -2.60
C ILE A 27 -9.84 -16.05 -3.74
N ILE A 28 -9.01 -15.06 -3.45
CA ILE A 28 -8.50 -14.09 -4.41
C ILE A 28 -6.99 -14.04 -4.28
N THR A 29 -6.31 -14.26 -5.39
CA THR A 29 -4.85 -14.16 -5.48
C THR A 29 -4.45 -12.82 -6.08
N LEU A 30 -3.36 -12.27 -5.55
CA LEU A 30 -2.80 -11.01 -6.05
C LEU A 30 -1.30 -11.14 -6.27
N GLY A 31 -0.84 -10.67 -7.41
CA GLY A 31 0.57 -10.60 -7.75
C GLY A 31 0.81 -9.95 -9.10
N ARG A 32 2.06 -9.99 -9.57
CA ARG A 32 2.42 -9.45 -10.89
C ARG A 32 2.12 -10.41 -12.03
N ASP A 33 2.00 -11.70 -11.74
CA ASP A 33 1.68 -12.69 -12.77
C ASP A 33 0.22 -12.53 -13.25
N ILE A 34 -0.01 -12.77 -14.54
CA ILE A 34 -1.34 -12.67 -15.17
C ILE A 34 -2.27 -13.82 -14.74
N THR A 35 -1.71 -14.86 -14.13
CA THR A 35 -2.47 -15.99 -13.59
C THR A 35 -3.21 -15.66 -12.28
N ASN A 36 -2.92 -14.53 -11.63
CA ASN A 36 -3.65 -14.10 -10.43
C ASN A 36 -4.99 -13.46 -10.76
N ASP A 37 -5.91 -13.48 -9.82
CA ASP A 37 -7.21 -12.80 -9.95
C ASP A 37 -7.06 -11.27 -10.06
N ILE A 38 -6.09 -10.71 -9.33
CA ILE A 38 -5.73 -9.30 -9.40
C ILE A 38 -4.26 -9.20 -9.81
N THR A 39 -4.02 -8.63 -10.99
CA THR A 39 -2.67 -8.41 -11.50
C THR A 39 -2.23 -6.96 -11.26
N ILE A 40 -1.11 -6.79 -10.56
CA ILE A 40 -0.43 -5.50 -10.39
C ILE A 40 0.91 -5.55 -11.09
N ASN A 41 1.04 -4.79 -12.18
CA ASN A 41 2.28 -4.76 -12.96
C ASN A 41 3.30 -3.82 -12.32
N ASP A 42 3.97 -4.30 -11.27
CA ASP A 42 5.01 -3.57 -10.54
C ASP A 42 6.19 -4.50 -10.18
N PRO A 43 7.46 -4.09 -10.42
CA PRO A 43 8.62 -4.93 -10.17
C PRO A 43 8.81 -5.35 -8.70
N GLU A 44 8.32 -4.58 -7.73
CA GLU A 44 8.39 -4.97 -6.31
C GLU A 44 7.33 -5.99 -5.92
N VAL A 45 6.34 -6.21 -6.78
CA VAL A 45 5.30 -7.21 -6.58
C VAL A 45 5.77 -8.55 -7.14
N SER A 46 5.89 -9.54 -6.25
CA SER A 46 6.14 -10.94 -6.61
C SER A 46 5.06 -11.52 -7.54
N ARG A 47 5.42 -12.57 -8.29
CA ARG A 47 4.51 -13.23 -9.25
C ARG A 47 3.21 -13.69 -8.60
N HIS A 48 3.30 -14.41 -7.48
CA HIS A 48 2.20 -14.66 -6.55
C HIS A 48 2.59 -14.03 -5.21
N HIS A 49 2.00 -12.90 -4.87
CA HIS A 49 2.46 -12.09 -3.74
C HIS A 49 1.67 -12.41 -2.47
N MET A 50 0.35 -12.36 -2.56
CA MET A 50 -0.53 -12.60 -1.43
C MET A 50 -1.84 -13.26 -1.85
N ARG A 51 -2.52 -13.85 -0.87
CA ARG A 51 -3.84 -14.43 -1.00
C ARG A 51 -4.79 -13.80 0.01
N LEU A 52 -6.01 -13.56 -0.44
CA LEU A 52 -7.14 -13.17 0.38
C LEU A 52 -8.13 -14.33 0.45
N THR A 53 -8.51 -14.71 1.66
CA THR A 53 -9.50 -15.77 1.90
C THR A 53 -10.70 -15.19 2.63
N ARG A 54 -11.89 -15.38 2.08
CA ARG A 54 -13.15 -14.90 2.64
C ARG A 54 -13.49 -15.68 3.91
N GLY A 55 -13.71 -14.95 5.00
CA GLY A 55 -14.20 -15.46 6.27
C GLY A 55 -15.60 -14.93 6.60
N ALA A 56 -16.07 -15.20 7.81
CA ALA A 56 -17.43 -14.86 8.25
C ALA A 56 -17.74 -13.34 8.27
N GLY A 57 -16.72 -12.49 8.38
CA GLY A 57 -16.89 -11.03 8.53
C GLY A 57 -16.02 -10.17 7.61
N GLY A 58 -15.35 -10.76 6.62
CA GLY A 58 -14.41 -10.06 5.74
C GLY A 58 -13.37 -10.97 5.14
N PHE A 59 -12.22 -10.43 4.76
CA PHE A 59 -11.11 -11.19 4.19
C PHE A 59 -9.94 -11.31 5.17
N THR A 60 -9.33 -12.48 5.18
CA THR A 60 -8.04 -12.74 5.82
C THR A 60 -6.95 -12.68 4.76
N LEU A 61 -5.92 -11.89 5.03
CA LEU A 61 -4.75 -11.72 4.17
C LEU A 61 -3.62 -12.63 4.60
N GLU A 62 -2.99 -13.28 3.63
CA GLU A 62 -1.82 -14.13 3.81
C GLU A 62 -0.76 -13.81 2.74
N ASP A 63 0.48 -13.61 3.15
CA ASP A 63 1.62 -13.44 2.24
C ASP A 63 2.11 -14.82 1.75
N LEU A 64 2.37 -14.95 0.45
CA LEU A 64 2.76 -16.22 -0.19
C LEU A 64 4.28 -16.38 -0.31
N GLY A 65 5.06 -15.74 0.55
CA GLY A 65 6.52 -15.71 0.48
C GLY A 65 7.02 -14.65 -0.49
N SER A 66 6.42 -13.46 -0.46
CA SER A 66 6.83 -12.37 -1.33
C SER A 66 8.24 -11.88 -1.01
N THR A 67 8.95 -11.42 -2.04
CA THR A 67 10.37 -11.03 -1.93
C THR A 67 10.55 -9.80 -1.05
N ASN A 68 9.70 -8.79 -1.23
CA ASN A 68 9.77 -7.53 -0.49
C ASN A 68 8.85 -7.51 0.75
N GLY A 69 8.00 -8.52 0.91
CA GLY A 69 7.05 -8.61 2.00
C GLY A 69 5.74 -7.86 1.76
N THR A 70 4.70 -8.32 2.45
CA THR A 70 3.43 -7.62 2.59
C THR A 70 3.38 -6.87 3.93
N PHE A 71 2.81 -5.67 3.95
CA PHE A 71 2.64 -4.83 5.12
C PHE A 71 1.16 -4.50 5.32
N VAL A 72 0.69 -4.43 6.56
CA VAL A 72 -0.66 -3.95 6.89
C VAL A 72 -0.52 -2.81 7.90
N ASN A 73 -0.98 -1.62 7.53
CA ASN A 73 -0.83 -0.38 8.30
C ASN A 73 0.64 -0.11 8.69
N ALA A 74 1.55 -0.20 7.70
CA ALA A 74 3.00 -0.06 7.83
C ALA A 74 3.71 -1.12 8.70
N GLN A 75 3.00 -2.12 9.23
CA GLN A 75 3.60 -3.22 9.96
C GLN A 75 3.77 -4.44 9.04
N ARG A 76 4.97 -5.04 9.01
CA ARG A 76 5.24 -6.25 8.23
C ARG A 76 4.36 -7.41 8.70
N LEU A 77 3.76 -8.10 7.75
CA LEU A 77 2.96 -9.28 8.02
C LEU A 77 3.86 -10.48 8.33
N THR A 78 3.51 -11.25 9.37
CA THR A 78 4.25 -12.46 9.79
C THR A 78 3.43 -13.74 9.70
N GLY A 79 2.16 -13.65 9.28
CA GLY A 79 1.24 -14.77 9.12
C GLY A 79 -0.14 -14.29 8.64
N ALA A 80 -1.12 -15.18 8.58
CA ALA A 80 -2.47 -14.83 8.17
C ALA A 80 -3.10 -13.81 9.14
N LYS A 81 -3.64 -12.70 8.61
CA LYS A 81 -4.23 -11.61 9.40
C LYS A 81 -5.61 -11.21 8.85
N PRO A 82 -6.67 -11.16 9.69
CA PRO A 82 -7.95 -10.62 9.28
C PRO A 82 -7.85 -9.12 8.99
N LEU A 83 -8.46 -8.67 7.89
CA LEU A 83 -8.50 -7.27 7.49
C LEU A 83 -9.74 -6.56 8.05
N ASN A 84 -9.54 -5.33 8.49
CA ASN A 84 -10.59 -4.42 8.91
C ASN A 84 -10.81 -3.33 7.87
N ASN A 85 -12.06 -2.86 7.75
CA ASN A 85 -12.39 -1.75 6.87
C ASN A 85 -11.47 -0.53 7.12
N GLY A 86 -10.86 -0.02 6.05
CA GLY A 86 -9.89 1.08 6.09
C GLY A 86 -8.43 0.64 6.19
N ASP A 87 -8.12 -0.65 6.34
CA ASP A 87 -6.74 -1.13 6.41
C ASP A 87 -5.97 -0.82 5.11
N MET A 88 -4.71 -0.41 5.28
CA MET A 88 -3.78 -0.12 4.19
C MET A 88 -2.79 -1.28 4.04
N ILE A 89 -2.80 -1.90 2.88
CA ILE A 89 -1.96 -3.05 2.53
C ILE A 89 -0.82 -2.56 1.63
N GLY A 90 0.41 -2.66 2.08
CA GLY A 90 1.61 -2.38 1.30
C GLY A 90 2.17 -3.64 0.66
N LEU A 91 2.57 -3.56 -0.62
CA LEU A 91 3.31 -4.61 -1.33
C LEU A 91 4.67 -4.00 -1.69
N GLY A 92 5.71 -4.38 -0.95
CA GLY A 92 6.97 -3.62 -0.99
C GLY A 92 6.79 -2.17 -0.54
N GLU A 93 7.50 -1.24 -1.17
CA GLU A 93 7.51 0.20 -0.82
C GLU A 93 6.73 1.06 -1.83
N THR A 94 6.49 0.52 -3.03
CA THR A 94 5.92 1.24 -4.18
C THR A 94 4.40 1.14 -4.28
N VAL A 95 3.81 0.04 -3.83
CA VAL A 95 2.37 -0.22 -3.98
C VAL A 95 1.65 -0.21 -2.64
N THR A 96 0.52 0.49 -2.57
CA THR A 96 -0.35 0.54 -1.39
C THR A 96 -1.81 0.43 -1.82
N LEU A 97 -2.54 -0.50 -1.22
CA LEU A 97 -3.94 -0.80 -1.45
C LEU A 97 -4.75 -0.47 -0.19
N GLY A 98 -5.90 0.18 -0.33
CA GLY A 98 -6.86 0.36 0.76
C GLY A 98 -7.94 -0.71 0.68
N TYR A 99 -8.23 -1.39 1.79
CA TYR A 99 -9.33 -2.33 1.91
C TYR A 99 -10.58 -1.60 2.41
N GLU A 100 -11.66 -1.66 1.64
CA GLU A 100 -12.90 -0.94 1.94
C GLU A 100 -14.12 -1.88 1.94
N LEU A 101 -14.97 -1.72 2.96
CA LEU A 101 -16.31 -2.28 3.04
C LEU A 101 -17.33 -1.20 2.66
N VAL A 102 -18.00 -1.39 1.54
CA VAL A 102 -19.08 -0.53 1.08
C VAL A 102 -20.42 -1.17 1.46
N ARG A 103 -21.14 -0.52 2.38
CA ARG A 103 -22.52 -0.87 2.69
C ARG A 103 -23.42 -0.04 1.81
N THR A 104 -24.10 -0.69 0.85
CA THR A 104 -25.17 -0.01 0.14
C THR A 104 -26.37 0.03 1.07
N GLN A 105 -26.57 1.15 1.77
CA GLN A 105 -27.85 1.42 2.40
C GLN A 105 -28.87 1.59 1.28
N ALA A 106 -29.95 0.81 1.31
CA ALA A 106 -31.12 1.13 0.52
C ALA A 106 -31.53 2.55 0.91
N ALA A 107 -31.48 3.49 -0.03
CA ALA A 107 -31.91 4.86 0.19
C ALA A 107 -33.27 4.84 0.90
N PRO A 108 -33.51 5.68 1.93
CA PRO A 108 -34.86 5.84 2.43
C PRO A 108 -35.73 6.26 1.24
N ALA A 109 -36.72 5.44 0.91
CA ALA A 109 -37.75 5.83 -0.02
C ALA A 109 -38.29 7.19 0.44
N PRO A 110 -38.43 8.20 -0.44
CA PRO A 110 -39.06 9.44 -0.05
C PRO A 110 -40.47 9.11 0.45
N SER A 111 -40.67 9.27 1.75
CA SER A 111 -41.97 9.12 2.41
C SER A 111 -42.93 10.14 1.83
N ALA A 112 -44.03 9.60 1.31
CA ALA A 112 -45.31 10.21 1.00
C ALA A 112 -45.55 11.63 1.59
N GLU A 113 -45.76 12.59 0.68
CA GLU A 113 -46.75 13.65 0.87
C GLU A 113 -48.01 13.29 0.06
N VAL A 114 -49.17 13.45 0.70
CA VAL A 114 -50.49 12.97 0.31
C VAL A 114 -51.36 14.14 -0.19
N GLY A 115 -52.13 13.95 -1.27
CA GLY A 115 -53.35 14.72 -1.60
C GLY A 115 -53.81 14.56 -3.07
N PRO A 116 -55.11 14.71 -3.38
CA PRO A 116 -55.97 13.55 -3.68
C PRO A 116 -56.47 13.42 -5.14
N GLU A 117 -56.76 12.16 -5.47
CA GLU A 117 -57.84 11.64 -6.32
C GLU A 117 -58.37 12.47 -7.50
N MET A 118 -58.02 12.03 -8.72
CA MET A 118 -58.94 12.08 -9.85
C MET A 118 -58.66 10.90 -10.79
N ALA A 119 -59.56 9.92 -10.77
CA ALA A 119 -59.59 8.84 -11.77
C ALA A 119 -59.93 9.42 -13.15
N PRO A 120 -59.53 8.74 -14.23
CA PRO A 120 -60.56 7.93 -14.88
C PRO A 120 -60.11 6.51 -15.23
N THR A 121 -61.12 5.65 -15.21
CA THR A 121 -61.16 4.30 -15.75
C THR A 121 -60.61 4.23 -17.18
N SER A 122 -59.70 3.29 -17.43
CA SER A 122 -59.58 2.66 -18.74
C SER A 122 -59.21 1.19 -18.56
N SER A 123 -60.07 0.36 -19.15
CA SER A 123 -60.10 -1.08 -19.14
C SER A 123 -59.07 -1.72 -20.09
N SER A 124 -58.78 -3.01 -19.80
CA SER A 124 -58.45 -4.07 -20.77
C SER A 124 -56.97 -4.32 -21.13
N PRO A 125 -56.58 -5.53 -21.59
CA PRO A 125 -56.68 -6.81 -20.90
C PRO A 125 -55.32 -7.56 -20.86
N ALA A 126 -55.18 -8.48 -19.89
CA ALA A 126 -54.24 -9.60 -19.79
C ALA A 126 -53.14 -9.71 -20.87
N ALA A 127 -52.01 -9.00 -20.66
CA ALA A 127 -50.77 -9.30 -21.35
C ALA A 127 -50.15 -10.57 -20.75
N ARG A 128 -50.30 -11.65 -21.52
CA ARG A 128 -49.70 -12.96 -21.34
C ARG A 128 -48.20 -12.84 -21.04
N ALA A 129 -47.76 -13.39 -19.92
CA ALA A 129 -46.35 -13.53 -19.61
C ALA A 129 -45.63 -14.30 -20.73
N PRO A 130 -44.41 -13.90 -21.15
CA PRO A 130 -43.54 -14.78 -21.90
C PRO A 130 -43.20 -15.96 -20.99
N GLN A 131 -43.72 -17.14 -21.32
CA GLN A 131 -43.21 -18.38 -20.73
C GLN A 131 -41.75 -18.51 -21.17
N PRO A 132 -40.81 -18.82 -20.26
CA PRO A 132 -39.46 -19.21 -20.65
C PRO A 132 -39.56 -20.40 -21.62
N PRO A 133 -38.72 -20.50 -22.67
CA PRO A 133 -38.76 -21.63 -23.59
C PRO A 133 -38.64 -22.92 -22.78
N ALA A 134 -39.64 -23.79 -22.93
CA ALA A 134 -39.56 -25.15 -22.45
C ALA A 134 -38.26 -25.77 -22.96
N GLN A 135 -37.41 -26.21 -22.04
CA GLN A 135 -36.24 -27.02 -22.37
C GLN A 135 -36.74 -28.29 -23.07
N GLN A 136 -36.56 -28.37 -24.38
CA GLN A 136 -36.70 -29.62 -25.10
C GLN A 136 -35.60 -30.57 -24.61
N PRO A 137 -35.92 -31.80 -24.18
CA PRO A 137 -34.89 -32.80 -23.93
C PRO A 137 -34.18 -33.11 -25.26
N SER A 138 -32.86 -32.92 -25.27
CA SER A 138 -31.98 -33.24 -26.39
C SER A 138 -32.08 -34.73 -26.74
N PRO A 139 -32.30 -35.12 -28.02
CA PRO A 139 -32.33 -36.53 -28.40
C PRO A 139 -30.94 -37.16 -28.60
N PHE A 140 -29.87 -36.42 -28.33
CA PHE A 140 -28.50 -36.91 -28.53
C PHE A 140 -27.86 -37.24 -27.18
N GLY A 141 -27.75 -38.54 -26.91
CA GLY A 141 -26.85 -39.06 -25.89
C GLY A 141 -25.42 -38.63 -26.24
N TYR A 142 -24.87 -37.73 -25.43
CA TYR A 142 -23.45 -37.42 -25.48
C TYR A 142 -22.70 -38.61 -24.89
N ALA A 143 -22.06 -39.39 -25.75
CA ALA A 143 -20.93 -40.20 -25.32
C ALA A 143 -19.86 -39.23 -24.77
N PRO A 144 -19.27 -39.49 -23.59
CA PRO A 144 -18.21 -38.65 -23.07
C PRO A 144 -17.03 -38.66 -24.07
N ALA A 145 -16.63 -37.47 -24.53
CA ALA A 145 -15.41 -37.32 -25.30
C ALA A 145 -14.21 -37.72 -24.42
N PRO A 146 -13.20 -38.44 -24.97
CA PRO A 146 -12.01 -38.76 -24.20
C PRO A 146 -11.33 -37.47 -23.74
N GLU A 147 -10.99 -37.39 -22.45
CA GLU A 147 -10.31 -36.23 -21.88
C GLU A 147 -8.96 -36.02 -22.59
N PRO A 148 -8.61 -34.79 -22.99
CA PRO A 148 -7.28 -34.51 -23.52
C PRO A 148 -6.26 -34.73 -22.40
N VAL A 149 -5.35 -35.68 -22.62
CA VAL A 149 -4.21 -35.91 -21.74
C VAL A 149 -3.33 -34.66 -21.77
N TYR A 150 -3.45 -33.82 -20.75
CA TYR A 150 -2.61 -32.65 -20.58
C TYR A 150 -1.19 -33.09 -20.23
N THR A 151 -0.27 -33.01 -21.20
CA THR A 151 1.17 -33.05 -20.92
C THR A 151 1.64 -31.62 -20.67
N PRO A 152 2.09 -31.27 -19.44
CA PRO A 152 2.65 -29.96 -19.18
C PRO A 152 3.85 -29.70 -20.09
N PRO A 153 3.97 -28.51 -20.72
CA PRO A 153 5.15 -28.15 -21.49
C PRO A 153 6.41 -28.32 -20.62
N GLN A 154 7.39 -29.08 -21.11
CA GLN A 154 8.67 -29.17 -20.43
C GLN A 154 9.30 -27.79 -20.38
N ALA A 155 9.66 -27.35 -19.16
CA ALA A 155 10.36 -26.08 -18.97
C ALA A 155 11.63 -26.08 -19.84
N PRO A 156 11.93 -24.98 -20.57
CA PRO A 156 13.19 -24.88 -21.28
C PRO A 156 14.34 -25.11 -20.29
N PRO A 157 15.43 -25.80 -20.68
CA PRO A 157 16.60 -25.92 -19.84
C PRO A 157 17.03 -24.51 -19.45
N GLY A 158 17.09 -24.25 -18.14
CA GLY A 158 17.47 -22.95 -17.63
C GLY A 158 18.82 -22.55 -18.22
N PRO A 159 19.04 -21.26 -18.56
CA PRO A 159 20.36 -20.83 -18.98
C PRO A 159 21.34 -21.21 -17.88
N GLY A 160 22.47 -21.82 -18.25
CA GLY A 160 23.53 -22.16 -17.32
C GLY A 160 24.19 -20.89 -16.80
N TYR A 161 23.56 -20.24 -15.83
CA TYR A 161 24.19 -19.20 -15.04
C TYR A 161 25.12 -19.88 -14.06
N ASP A 162 26.42 -19.64 -14.23
CA ASP A 162 27.45 -19.89 -13.23
C ASP A 162 27.11 -19.02 -12.02
N TYR A 163 26.45 -19.64 -11.03
CA TYR A 163 26.03 -18.96 -9.81
C TYR A 163 27.26 -18.82 -8.93
N ASP A 164 27.81 -17.60 -8.85
CA ASP A 164 28.81 -17.25 -7.84
C ASP A 164 28.08 -16.88 -6.53
N PRO A 165 28.08 -17.75 -5.50
CA PRO A 165 27.46 -17.46 -4.20
C PRO A 165 28.12 -16.30 -3.45
N TYR A 166 29.25 -15.78 -3.93
CA TYR A 166 30.00 -14.69 -3.29
C TYR A 166 30.00 -13.39 -4.09
N ALA A 167 29.16 -13.24 -5.11
CA ALA A 167 28.85 -11.93 -5.68
C ALA A 167 28.11 -11.09 -4.64
N MET A 168 28.87 -10.54 -3.69
CA MET A 168 28.43 -9.63 -2.66
C MET A 168 27.73 -8.48 -3.37
N ARG A 169 26.43 -8.37 -3.09
CA ARG A 169 25.65 -7.16 -3.35
C ARG A 169 26.42 -6.02 -2.68
N GLU A 170 27.01 -5.13 -3.47
CA GLU A 170 27.37 -3.81 -2.96
C GLU A 170 26.06 -3.16 -2.54
N GLU A 171 25.68 -3.34 -1.28
CA GLU A 171 24.52 -2.67 -0.69
C GLU A 171 24.80 -1.17 -0.76
N GLU A 172 24.11 -0.46 -1.66
CA GLU A 172 24.13 1.00 -1.70
C GLU A 172 23.77 1.53 -0.30
N PRO A 173 24.68 2.21 0.42
CA PRO A 173 24.44 2.62 1.80
C PRO A 173 23.64 3.93 1.83
N ARG A 174 22.47 3.95 1.19
CA ARG A 174 21.57 5.12 1.16
C ARG A 174 21.03 5.46 2.56
N SER A 175 21.00 4.51 3.48
CA SER A 175 20.60 4.72 4.88
C SER A 175 21.76 5.18 5.76
N ALA A 176 22.97 4.61 5.61
CA ALA A 176 24.12 4.97 6.42
C ALA A 176 24.64 6.38 6.12
N ALA A 177 24.61 6.81 4.85
CA ALA A 177 24.96 8.18 4.47
C ALA A 177 24.05 9.22 5.13
N ARG A 178 22.74 8.94 5.28
CA ARG A 178 21.80 9.84 5.96
C ARG A 178 22.10 9.97 7.45
N TRP A 179 22.42 8.87 8.14
CA TRP A 179 22.80 8.91 9.55
C TRP A 179 24.14 9.59 9.80
N LEU A 180 25.12 9.41 8.90
CA LEU A 180 26.40 10.13 8.96
C LEU A 180 26.21 11.64 8.76
N LEU A 181 25.37 12.08 7.82
CA LEU A 181 25.09 13.50 7.62
C LEU A 181 24.38 14.13 8.82
N ILE A 182 23.43 13.43 9.44
CA ILE A 182 22.76 13.87 10.67
C ILE A 182 23.78 14.01 11.81
N GLY A 183 24.68 13.04 11.96
CA GLY A 183 25.75 13.08 12.96
C GLY A 183 26.71 14.26 12.75
N CYS A 184 27.20 14.46 11.53
CA CYS A 184 28.09 15.57 11.19
C CYS A 184 27.43 16.93 11.42
N ALA A 185 26.15 17.09 11.06
CA ALA A 185 25.40 18.32 11.30
C ALA A 185 25.24 18.60 12.80
N GLY A 186 24.94 17.56 13.61
CA GLY A 186 24.81 17.68 15.06
C GLY A 186 26.13 18.07 15.74
N ILE A 187 27.25 17.45 15.36
CA ILE A 187 28.57 17.78 15.90
C ILE A 187 28.98 19.22 15.51
N SER A 188 28.72 19.61 14.27
CA SER A 188 29.02 20.97 13.79
C SER A 188 28.22 22.03 14.55
N LEU A 189 26.93 21.78 14.80
CA LEU A 189 26.08 22.67 15.58
C LEU A 189 26.54 22.76 17.04
N LEU A 190 26.89 21.62 17.67
CA LEU A 190 27.38 21.59 19.04
C LEU A 190 28.70 22.35 19.18
N CYS A 191 29.62 22.19 18.22
CA CYS A 191 30.89 22.91 18.19
C CYS A 191 30.66 24.42 18.02
N CYS A 192 29.76 24.82 17.13
CA CYS A 192 29.39 26.22 16.92
C CYS A 192 28.73 26.85 18.17
N CYS A 193 27.79 26.14 18.81
CA CYS A 193 27.20 26.61 20.06
C CYS A 193 28.26 26.74 21.17
N GLY A 194 29.18 25.78 21.27
CA GLY A 194 30.27 25.82 22.25
C GLY A 194 31.19 27.04 22.07
N THR A 195 31.58 27.37 20.83
CA THR A 195 32.42 28.55 20.55
C THR A 195 31.69 29.86 20.83
N LEU A 196 30.39 29.95 20.51
CA LEU A 196 29.57 31.13 20.81
C LEU A 196 29.39 31.34 22.32
N VAL A 197 29.05 30.28 23.05
CA VAL A 197 28.92 30.34 24.52
C VAL A 197 30.26 30.66 25.17
N GLY A 198 31.35 30.06 24.67
CA GLY A 198 32.71 30.37 25.11
C GLY A 198 33.02 31.85 24.93
N ALA A 199 32.85 32.39 23.71
CA ALA A 199 33.09 33.80 23.40
C ALA A 199 32.23 34.72 24.28
N PHE A 200 30.95 34.41 24.48
CA PHE A 200 30.07 35.14 25.36
C PHE A 200 30.55 35.11 26.82
N LEU A 201 31.02 33.97 27.33
CA LEU A 201 31.57 33.90 28.68
C LEU A 201 32.89 34.68 28.82
N VAL A 202 33.78 34.65 27.83
CA VAL A 202 35.02 35.44 27.85
C VAL A 202 34.69 36.94 27.86
N ASP A 203 33.67 37.35 27.11
CA ASP A 203 33.14 38.71 27.07
C ASP A 203 32.49 39.11 28.41
N GLN A 204 31.53 38.34 28.92
CA GLN A 204 30.81 38.62 30.18
C GLN A 204 31.73 38.65 31.41
N LEU A 205 32.81 37.88 31.40
CA LEU A 205 33.77 37.83 32.52
C LEU A 205 34.95 38.81 32.30
N CYS A 206 34.95 39.63 31.24
CA CYS A 206 36.05 40.50 30.83
C CYS A 206 37.42 39.77 30.84
N LEU A 207 37.47 38.48 30.47
CA LEU A 207 38.68 37.66 30.55
C LEU A 207 39.80 38.18 29.62
N TRP A 208 39.43 38.88 28.53
CA TRP A 208 40.35 39.54 27.60
C TRP A 208 41.30 40.55 28.30
N SER A 209 40.88 41.13 29.43
CA SER A 209 41.70 42.06 30.23
C SER A 209 42.75 41.37 31.12
N ARG A 210 42.56 40.07 31.40
CA ARG A 210 43.48 39.27 32.24
C ARG A 210 44.52 38.49 31.44
N ILE A 211 44.33 38.34 30.12
CA ILE A 211 45.22 37.55 29.25
C ILE A 211 45.93 38.50 28.27
N PRO A 212 47.21 38.84 28.48
CA PRO A 212 47.92 39.88 27.71
C PRO A 212 48.03 39.57 26.21
N ILE A 213 48.16 38.28 25.85
CA ILE A 213 48.27 37.84 24.45
C ILE A 213 47.01 38.19 23.64
N VAL A 214 45.85 38.13 24.30
CA VAL A 214 44.55 38.30 23.67
C VAL A 214 44.26 39.80 23.43
N TRP A 215 44.72 40.65 24.34
CA TRP A 215 44.67 42.11 24.20
C TRP A 215 45.50 42.62 23.01
N ASP A 216 46.73 42.12 22.84
CA ASP A 216 47.62 42.52 21.74
C ASP A 216 47.03 42.18 20.36
N ILE A 217 46.39 41.00 20.24
CA ILE A 217 45.75 40.55 19.00
C ILE A 217 44.52 41.41 18.68
N LEU A 218 43.69 41.76 19.66
CA LEU A 218 42.52 42.61 19.45
C LEU A 218 42.90 44.03 19.03
N GLN A 219 43.97 44.59 19.59
CA GLN A 219 44.49 45.89 19.17
C GLN A 219 45.05 45.84 17.74
N ALA A 220 45.77 44.78 17.36
CA ALA A 220 46.27 44.60 16.01
C ALA A 220 45.15 44.51 14.96
N LEU A 221 43.97 44.03 15.35
CA LEU A 221 42.77 43.95 14.51
C LEU A 221 41.87 45.20 14.60
N GLY A 222 42.25 46.23 15.37
CA GLY A 222 41.53 47.50 15.46
C GLY A 222 40.24 47.46 16.29
N TYR A 223 40.02 46.44 17.11
CA TYR A 223 38.85 46.35 17.99
C TYR A 223 39.09 47.10 19.31
N SER A 224 38.40 48.22 19.51
CA SER A 224 38.35 48.92 20.80
C SER A 224 37.22 48.37 21.66
N ALA A 225 37.47 47.29 22.40
CA ALA A 225 36.51 46.77 23.37
C ALA A 225 36.57 47.62 24.67
N THR A 226 35.48 48.32 24.99
CA THR A 226 35.29 48.97 26.29
C THR A 226 34.51 48.02 27.20
N CYS A 227 35.12 47.49 28.28
CA CYS A 227 34.35 46.87 29.36
C CYS A 227 33.50 47.97 30.01
N GLY A 228 32.18 47.80 30.00
CA GLY A 228 31.22 48.64 30.73
C GLY A 228 31.05 48.16 32.16
#